data_AF-A0A938R9A8-F1
#
_entry.id   AF-A0A938R9A8-F1
#
_cell.length_a   1.000
_cell.length_b   1.000
_cell.length_c   1.000
_cell.angle_alpha   90.00
_cell.angle_beta   90.00
_cell.angle_gamma   90.00
#
_symmetry.space_group_name_H-M   'P 1'
#
loop_
_entity.id
_entity.type
_entity.pdbx_description
1 polymer ?
#
loop_
_entity_poly.entity_id
_entity_poly.type
_entity_poly.pdbx_seq_one_letter_code
_entity_poly.pdbx_strand_id
1 'polypeptide(L)'
;MERLRTMCLGIAAFALFSGTAFGAYHHMDEQDAPKFLKAYPDKAGTKLDDCASCHKGNTYTTKSGAVVTESACQYCHKEYGYDGSGDIAKTLNPFGADYNTAGRNVAALEAIEGLDSDNDTYSNITEINAIRYPGDKLDTPAKVPAPHIILSLDELESMFTPHEQFMLMNTSRGGESGFDYYVTYTGFIMQELLAGMGWTAASSGITVTAPDGYSYTYARTSTGTNYPIEGTYPQAQYFYDATADEANGGWVDYSAPGCAGRNNGDIIAVPGGLKLLLAHKANGAYLDIAYQDDANKLVGEGPFRAVPPQWRPGYPDRQATSATPGAEPWPYDKNEVYTDHNAGFSARGVAAIRVDPLPEGTTEYDWRNSQTDAGWGLLNDQKIVIYGNLRNGNIKGTVVSRVLQKPIANALLKTDMGGYETRTDTKGQFMLMGVVSGPENDEKSYTLTVSAENYRSQTEDVTVSHGDNQTVAFSLEYVECLQDSDCPDDSLYCTGAPVCTDEVCGFAAGPCGAGEICDEGSDECICDVEWDLDGDCDVDKYDSSILKLRQKNEKTALSNLHKAEKAAMKAALGSSGDCDAEWDLDDDCDVDKDDSKLLKLRQKGEKTADKERHKAEKEALKAASVP
;
A
#
# COMPACT_ATOMS: atom_id res chain seq x y z
N MET A 1 31.70 27.91 12.53
CA MET A 1 30.79 28.93 13.10
C MET A 1 30.95 30.21 12.26
N GLU A 2 30.10 30.59 11.32
CA GLU A 2 28.77 31.18 11.56
C GLU A 2 27.95 31.30 10.26
N ARG A 3 28.16 30.39 9.29
CA ARG A 3 27.39 30.34 8.02
C ARG A 3 27.08 28.93 7.53
N LEU A 4 26.86 28.01 8.46
CA LEU A 4 26.47 26.62 8.19
C LEU A 4 25.43 26.09 9.20
N ARG A 5 24.63 26.98 9.79
CA ARG A 5 23.60 26.65 10.80
C ARG A 5 22.17 27.00 10.37
N THR A 6 21.94 27.27 9.09
CA THR A 6 20.61 27.62 8.56
C THR A 6 20.20 26.69 7.41
N MET A 7 20.47 25.39 7.55
CA MET A 7 20.07 24.36 6.58
C MET A 7 19.74 23.00 7.24
N CYS A 8 19.36 22.98 8.52
CA CYS A 8 18.97 21.77 9.26
C CYS A 8 17.61 21.89 9.99
N LEU A 9 16.69 22.71 9.46
CA LEU A 9 15.29 22.73 9.90
C LEU A 9 14.42 22.79 8.65
N GLY A 10 14.15 21.64 8.04
CA GLY A 10 13.34 21.59 6.82
C GLY A 10 13.16 20.25 6.12
N ILE A 11 13.66 19.12 6.65
CA ILE A 11 13.41 17.79 6.07
C ILE A 11 13.23 16.77 7.20
N ALA A 12 12.11 16.88 7.91
CA ALA A 12 11.61 15.85 8.83
C ALA A 12 10.07 15.89 8.81
N ALA A 13 9.50 15.80 7.61
CA ALA A 13 8.07 15.66 7.37
C ALA A 13 7.85 15.16 5.93
N PHE A 14 8.27 13.94 5.61
CA PHE A 14 7.81 13.25 4.40
C PHE A 14 7.91 11.72 4.57
N ALA A 15 6.88 11.16 5.18
CA ALA A 15 6.36 9.82 4.87
C ALA A 15 4.90 9.72 5.35
N LEU A 16 4.10 10.78 5.15
CA LEU A 16 2.68 10.55 4.94
C LEU A 16 2.59 10.17 3.47
N PHE A 17 2.46 8.87 3.20
CA PHE A 17 1.77 8.44 1.99
C PHE A 17 0.35 9.00 2.09
N SER A 18 0.17 10.25 1.69
CA SER A 18 -1.10 10.67 1.10
C SER A 18 -1.15 9.93 -0.23
N GLY A 19 -1.50 8.64 -0.18
CA GLY A 19 -2.23 8.06 -1.28
C GLY A 19 -3.37 9.03 -1.52
N THR A 20 -3.41 9.64 -2.70
CA THR A 20 -4.63 10.29 -3.16
C THR A 20 -5.68 9.19 -3.11
N ALA A 21 -6.49 9.18 -2.05
CA ALA A 21 -7.65 8.33 -2.01
C ALA A 21 -8.53 8.84 -3.16
N PHE A 22 -8.50 8.13 -4.27
CA PHE A 22 -9.46 8.38 -5.32
C PHE A 22 -10.81 7.99 -4.74
N GLY A 23 -11.72 8.96 -4.68
CA GLY A 23 -13.09 8.69 -4.27
C GLY A 23 -13.69 7.62 -5.17
N ALA A 24 -14.69 6.90 -4.66
CA ALA A 24 -15.45 6.00 -5.50
C ALA A 24 -16.13 6.76 -6.65
N TYR A 25 -16.53 6.03 -7.69
CA TYR A 25 -17.06 6.65 -8.91
C TYR A 25 -18.30 7.52 -8.63
N HIS A 26 -18.15 8.83 -8.82
CA HIS A 26 -19.25 9.80 -8.85
C HIS A 26 -19.62 10.10 -10.31
N HIS A 27 -20.77 9.60 -10.76
CA HIS A 27 -21.29 9.92 -12.10
C HIS A 27 -21.46 11.45 -12.27
N MET A 28 -21.39 11.95 -13.52
CA MET A 28 -21.61 13.37 -13.83
C MET A 28 -22.94 13.86 -13.21
N ASP A 29 -22.86 14.91 -12.38
CA ASP A 29 -23.94 15.55 -11.62
C ASP A 29 -24.57 14.74 -10.46
N GLU A 30 -23.92 13.65 -10.03
CA GLU A 30 -24.24 12.94 -8.78
C GLU A 30 -24.03 13.89 -7.56
N GLN A 31 -25.01 13.95 -6.63
CA GLN A 31 -25.01 14.90 -5.50
C GLN A 31 -25.18 14.26 -4.13
N ASP A 32 -25.48 12.96 -4.06
CA ASP A 32 -25.90 12.27 -2.85
C ASP A 32 -24.75 11.60 -2.12
N ALA A 33 -23.77 11.02 -2.80
CA ALA A 33 -22.56 10.47 -2.24
C ALA A 33 -21.70 11.55 -1.54
N PRO A 34 -21.48 12.77 -2.08
CA PRO A 34 -20.84 13.85 -1.32
C PRO A 34 -21.60 14.23 -0.04
N LYS A 35 -22.94 14.15 -0.04
CA LYS A 35 -23.75 14.40 1.17
C LYS A 35 -23.65 13.23 2.14
N PHE A 36 -23.62 12.00 1.63
CA PHE A 36 -23.43 10.77 2.40
C PHE A 36 -22.08 10.77 3.09
N LEU A 37 -20.99 11.02 2.37
CA LEU A 37 -19.64 11.13 2.92
C LEU A 37 -19.49 12.32 3.87
N LYS A 38 -20.29 13.37 3.72
CA LYS A 38 -20.33 14.45 4.71
C LYS A 38 -20.99 14.03 6.03
N ALA A 39 -22.00 13.17 5.99
CA ALA A 39 -22.61 12.58 7.18
C ALA A 39 -21.73 11.48 7.79
N TYR A 40 -21.09 10.67 6.94
CA TYR A 40 -20.29 9.50 7.32
C TYR A 40 -18.89 9.53 6.67
N PRO A 41 -17.98 10.40 7.12
CA PRO A 41 -16.67 10.58 6.49
C PRO A 41 -15.77 9.33 6.52
N ASP A 42 -15.96 8.46 7.50
CA ASP A 42 -15.23 7.20 7.65
C ASP A 42 -15.69 6.11 6.65
N LYS A 43 -16.72 6.38 5.83
CA LYS A 43 -17.21 5.47 4.79
C LYS A 43 -16.67 5.80 3.39
N ALA A 44 -15.84 6.83 3.26
CA ALA A 44 -15.18 7.19 2.01
C ALA A 44 -14.36 6.01 1.48
N GLY A 45 -14.55 5.67 0.20
CA GLY A 45 -13.96 4.48 -0.39
C GLY A 45 -14.37 3.22 0.38
N THR A 46 -15.63 3.01 0.68
CA THR A 46 -16.16 1.68 1.03
C THR A 46 -17.22 1.34 0.00
N LYS A 47 -17.76 0.12 0.01
CA LYS A 47 -18.89 -0.17 -0.90
C LYS A 47 -20.11 0.75 -0.71
N LEU A 48 -20.22 1.48 0.42
CA LEU A 48 -21.29 2.46 0.67
C LEU A 48 -21.07 3.81 -0.02
N ASP A 49 -19.85 4.07 -0.49
CA ASP A 49 -19.51 5.18 -1.36
C ASP A 49 -19.86 4.81 -2.81
N ASP A 50 -21.10 4.39 -3.08
CA ASP A 50 -21.53 3.92 -4.40
C ASP A 50 -23.00 4.27 -4.62
N CYS A 51 -23.42 4.38 -5.88
CA CYS A 51 -24.82 4.60 -6.23
C CYS A 51 -25.73 3.51 -5.66
N ALA A 52 -25.24 2.28 -5.48
CA ALA A 52 -25.99 1.17 -4.88
C ALA A 52 -26.49 1.45 -3.45
N SER A 53 -25.89 2.40 -2.72
CA SER A 53 -26.36 2.82 -1.40
C SER A 53 -27.78 3.37 -1.42
N CYS A 54 -28.12 4.15 -2.45
CA CYS A 54 -29.45 4.76 -2.60
C CYS A 54 -30.28 4.15 -3.75
N HIS A 55 -29.62 3.45 -4.68
CA HIS A 55 -30.23 2.93 -5.89
C HIS A 55 -30.18 1.40 -5.93
N LYS A 56 -31.23 0.79 -6.48
CA LYS A 56 -31.31 -0.66 -6.70
C LYS A 56 -30.95 -0.99 -8.13
N GLY A 57 -30.40 -2.20 -8.31
CA GLY A 57 -30.45 -2.88 -9.59
C GLY A 57 -31.86 -3.35 -9.94
N ASN A 58 -31.97 -4.08 -11.03
CA ASN A 58 -33.23 -4.68 -11.46
C ASN A 58 -33.00 -6.13 -11.85
N THR A 59 -33.98 -6.99 -11.54
CA THR A 59 -33.96 -8.38 -11.98
C THR A 59 -35.25 -8.67 -12.70
N TYR A 60 -35.15 -9.15 -13.94
CA TYR A 60 -36.31 -9.48 -14.76
C TYR A 60 -36.09 -10.76 -15.55
N THR A 61 -37.18 -11.47 -15.81
CA THR A 61 -37.16 -12.64 -16.68
C THR A 61 -37.41 -12.20 -18.12
N THR A 62 -36.51 -12.53 -19.02
CA THR A 62 -36.68 -12.30 -20.46
C THR A 62 -37.83 -13.15 -21.02
N LYS A 63 -38.27 -12.84 -22.25
CA LYS A 63 -39.28 -13.65 -22.95
C LYS A 63 -38.82 -15.11 -23.17
N SER A 64 -37.52 -15.37 -23.16
CA SER A 64 -36.92 -16.71 -23.27
C SER A 64 -36.82 -17.46 -21.93
N GLY A 65 -37.24 -16.85 -20.82
CA GLY A 65 -37.19 -17.46 -19.49
C GLY A 65 -35.86 -17.27 -18.75
N ALA A 66 -34.90 -16.55 -19.32
CA ALA A 66 -33.63 -16.25 -18.66
C ALA A 66 -33.84 -15.13 -17.63
N VAL A 67 -33.28 -15.26 -16.43
CA VAL A 67 -33.25 -14.20 -15.44
C VAL A 67 -32.04 -13.30 -15.74
N VAL A 68 -32.29 -12.02 -15.97
CA VAL A 68 -31.26 -11.00 -16.17
C VAL A 68 -31.25 -10.10 -14.95
N THR A 69 -30.06 -9.88 -14.40
CA THR A 69 -29.82 -8.93 -13.31
C THR A 69 -28.98 -7.77 -13.84
N GLU A 70 -29.51 -6.56 -13.66
CA GLU A 70 -28.89 -5.27 -13.99
C GLU A 70 -28.33 -4.67 -12.70
N SER A 71 -27.11 -4.10 -12.73
CA SER A 71 -26.60 -3.31 -11.60
C SER A 71 -27.40 -2.02 -11.41
N ALA A 72 -27.18 -1.34 -10.27
CA ALA A 72 -27.78 -0.04 -10.00
C ALA A 72 -27.47 0.97 -11.13
N CYS A 73 -26.23 0.99 -11.63
CA CYS A 73 -25.82 1.84 -12.74
C CYS A 73 -26.56 1.47 -14.04
N GLN A 74 -26.58 0.19 -14.42
CA GLN A 74 -27.26 -0.25 -15.64
C GLN A 74 -28.77 0.05 -15.60
N TYR A 75 -29.42 -0.23 -14.47
CA TYR A 75 -30.83 0.04 -14.31
C TYR A 75 -31.13 1.55 -14.30
N CYS A 76 -30.26 2.35 -13.67
CA CYS A 76 -30.33 3.80 -13.73
C CYS A 76 -30.25 4.30 -15.18
N HIS A 77 -29.25 3.89 -15.96
CA HIS A 77 -29.13 4.30 -17.36
C HIS A 77 -30.28 3.83 -18.24
N LYS A 78 -30.96 2.73 -17.88
CA LYS A 78 -32.12 2.22 -18.59
C LYS A 78 -33.40 3.00 -18.28
N GLU A 79 -33.67 3.32 -17.02
CA GLU A 79 -34.92 3.99 -16.59
C GLU A 79 -34.80 5.52 -16.54
N TYR A 80 -33.64 6.05 -16.13
CA TYR A 80 -33.35 7.48 -16.03
C TYR A 80 -32.72 8.03 -17.33
N GLY A 81 -32.08 7.18 -18.13
CA GLY A 81 -31.43 7.58 -19.37
C GLY A 81 -30.05 8.22 -19.15
N TYR A 82 -29.21 8.20 -20.19
CA TYR A 82 -27.89 8.84 -20.16
C TYR A 82 -27.96 10.38 -20.17
N ASP A 83 -29.11 10.95 -20.56
CA ASP A 83 -29.38 12.39 -20.60
C ASP A 83 -30.16 12.90 -19.38
N GLY A 84 -30.41 12.01 -18.40
CA GLY A 84 -31.15 12.33 -17.18
C GLY A 84 -32.63 12.69 -17.39
N SER A 85 -33.22 12.29 -18.52
CA SER A 85 -34.59 12.63 -18.91
C SER A 85 -35.68 11.71 -18.32
N GLY A 86 -35.30 10.59 -17.71
CA GLY A 86 -36.21 9.57 -17.21
C GLY A 86 -36.64 9.76 -15.76
N ASP A 87 -37.15 8.69 -15.14
CA ASP A 87 -37.69 8.73 -13.77
C ASP A 87 -36.73 8.08 -12.77
N ILE A 88 -35.94 8.92 -12.08
CA ILE A 88 -34.96 8.47 -11.09
C ILE A 88 -35.61 7.75 -9.91
N ALA A 89 -36.87 8.06 -9.57
CA ALA A 89 -37.54 7.48 -8.40
C ALA A 89 -37.73 5.96 -8.53
N LYS A 90 -37.84 5.43 -9.75
CA LYS A 90 -37.92 3.99 -10.00
C LYS A 90 -36.66 3.24 -9.61
N THR A 91 -35.53 3.93 -9.70
CA THR A 91 -34.20 3.37 -9.46
C THR A 91 -33.84 3.37 -7.98
N LEU A 92 -34.61 4.06 -7.12
CA LEU A 92 -34.34 4.11 -5.69
C LEU A 92 -34.59 2.76 -5.02
N ASN A 93 -33.68 2.37 -4.13
CA ASN A 93 -33.92 1.33 -3.14
C ASN A 93 -34.75 1.93 -1.96
N PRO A 94 -35.22 1.13 -0.98
CA PRO A 94 -35.99 1.63 0.15
C PRO A 94 -35.26 2.73 0.95
N PHE A 95 -33.96 2.58 1.23
CA PHE A 95 -33.16 3.60 1.92
C PHE A 95 -33.10 4.92 1.14
N GLY A 96 -32.84 4.87 -0.17
CA GLY A 96 -32.84 6.02 -1.05
C GLY A 96 -34.22 6.69 -1.13
N ALA A 97 -35.31 5.91 -1.05
CA ALA A 97 -36.66 6.45 -1.00
C ALA A 97 -36.94 7.19 0.32
N ASP A 98 -36.51 6.65 1.46
CA ASP A 98 -36.62 7.30 2.77
C ASP A 98 -35.76 8.57 2.82
N TYR A 99 -34.52 8.50 2.35
CA TYR A 99 -33.61 9.64 2.23
C TYR A 99 -34.19 10.76 1.37
N ASN A 100 -34.77 10.41 0.21
CA ASN A 100 -35.42 11.35 -0.67
C ASN A 100 -36.65 11.99 0.01
N THR A 101 -37.46 11.19 0.70
CA THR A 101 -38.65 11.65 1.44
C THR A 101 -38.29 12.58 2.60
N ALA A 102 -37.19 12.31 3.31
CA ALA A 102 -36.68 13.13 4.40
C ALA A 102 -35.99 14.44 3.94
N GLY A 103 -35.89 14.68 2.64
CA GLY A 103 -35.46 15.95 2.06
C GLY A 103 -34.07 15.94 1.42
N ARG A 104 -33.48 14.76 1.16
CA ARG A 104 -32.29 14.54 0.30
C ARG A 104 -31.11 15.48 0.62
N ASN A 105 -30.81 15.63 1.91
CA ASN A 105 -29.74 16.48 2.44
C ASN A 105 -29.03 15.79 3.64
N VAL A 106 -27.93 16.35 4.14
CA VAL A 106 -27.17 15.71 5.24
C VAL A 106 -28.03 15.42 6.48
N ALA A 107 -28.91 16.35 6.88
CA ALA A 107 -29.82 16.14 8.02
C ALA A 107 -30.90 15.08 7.74
N ALA A 108 -31.21 14.81 6.47
CA ALA A 108 -32.11 13.73 6.09
C ALA A 108 -31.50 12.35 6.39
N LEU A 109 -30.17 12.19 6.25
CA LEU A 109 -29.48 10.94 6.60
C LEU A 109 -29.58 10.68 8.11
N GLU A 110 -29.26 11.70 8.92
CA GLU A 110 -29.40 11.64 10.38
C GLU A 110 -30.86 11.31 10.80
N ALA A 111 -31.84 11.89 10.11
CA ALA A 111 -33.26 11.69 10.42
C ALA A 111 -33.75 10.25 10.16
N ILE A 112 -33.10 9.51 9.25
CA ILE A 112 -33.49 8.14 8.90
C ILE A 112 -32.62 7.07 9.55
N GLU A 113 -31.61 7.43 10.34
CA GLU A 113 -30.68 6.48 10.98
C GLU A 113 -31.37 5.37 11.79
N GLY A 114 -32.45 5.73 12.48
CA GLY A 114 -33.23 4.80 13.30
C GLY A 114 -34.29 4.00 12.55
N LEU A 115 -34.48 4.24 11.24
CA LEU A 115 -35.40 3.46 10.42
C LEU A 115 -34.75 2.13 10.01
N ASP A 116 -35.58 1.13 9.78
CA ASP A 116 -35.26 -0.11 9.08
C ASP A 116 -35.91 0.01 7.70
N SER A 117 -35.16 0.57 6.74
CA SER A 117 -35.74 1.01 5.46
C SER A 117 -36.17 -0.17 4.59
N ASP A 118 -35.46 -1.29 4.62
CA ASP A 118 -35.74 -2.46 3.79
C ASP A 118 -36.47 -3.61 4.52
N ASN A 119 -36.74 -3.44 5.82
CA ASN A 119 -37.46 -4.36 6.71
C ASN A 119 -36.71 -5.67 6.95
N ASP A 120 -35.39 -5.60 7.13
CA ASP A 120 -34.52 -6.73 7.42
C ASP A 120 -34.22 -6.93 8.93
N THR A 121 -34.82 -6.09 9.79
CA THR A 121 -34.68 -5.99 11.25
C THR A 121 -33.47 -5.21 11.79
N TYR A 122 -32.62 -4.69 10.93
CA TYR A 122 -31.52 -3.81 11.29
C TYR A 122 -31.89 -2.35 10.98
N SER A 123 -31.39 -1.42 11.80
CA SER A 123 -31.56 -0.01 11.50
C SER A 123 -30.51 0.46 10.50
N ASN A 124 -30.82 1.49 9.74
CA ASN A 124 -29.93 2.08 8.75
C ASN A 124 -28.54 2.39 9.33
N ILE A 125 -28.48 2.98 10.53
CA ILE A 125 -27.18 3.28 11.17
C ILE A 125 -26.42 2.03 11.62
N THR A 126 -27.12 0.94 11.95
CA THR A 126 -26.47 -0.34 12.30
C THR A 126 -25.79 -0.93 11.08
N GLU A 127 -26.45 -0.85 9.93
CA GLU A 127 -25.93 -1.31 8.65
C GLU A 127 -24.78 -0.43 8.13
N ILE A 128 -24.94 0.89 8.14
CA ILE A 128 -23.89 1.83 7.73
C ILE A 128 -22.61 1.60 8.56
N ASN A 129 -22.75 1.42 9.88
CA ASN A 129 -21.61 1.12 10.75
C ASN A 129 -20.97 -0.23 10.44
N ALA A 130 -21.75 -1.21 9.99
CA ALA A 130 -21.28 -2.53 9.58
C ALA A 130 -20.81 -2.59 8.11
N ILE A 131 -20.82 -1.46 7.38
CA ILE A 131 -20.53 -1.39 5.94
C ILE A 131 -21.49 -2.33 5.18
N ARG A 132 -22.78 -2.04 5.31
CA ARG A 132 -23.92 -2.79 4.77
C ARG A 132 -24.92 -1.83 4.12
N TYR A 133 -25.51 -2.22 3.00
CA TYR A 133 -26.43 -1.42 2.20
C TYR A 133 -27.81 -1.35 2.88
N PRO A 134 -28.23 -0.20 3.44
CA PRO A 134 -29.47 -0.13 4.23
C PRO A 134 -30.77 -0.25 3.44
N GLY A 135 -30.65 -0.38 2.11
CA GLY A 135 -31.76 -0.58 1.19
C GLY A 135 -31.78 -1.98 0.56
N ASP A 136 -30.93 -2.89 1.02
CA ASP A 136 -30.87 -4.27 0.53
C ASP A 136 -30.93 -5.28 1.68
N LYS A 137 -32.11 -5.88 1.87
CA LYS A 137 -32.38 -6.92 2.86
C LYS A 137 -31.47 -8.16 2.76
N LEU A 138 -30.72 -8.29 1.67
CA LEU A 138 -29.74 -9.34 1.46
C LEU A 138 -28.32 -8.92 1.89
N ASP A 139 -28.12 -7.73 2.43
CA ASP A 139 -26.82 -7.24 2.86
C ASP A 139 -26.83 -6.85 4.34
N THR A 140 -27.03 -7.81 5.23
CA THR A 140 -27.24 -7.53 6.66
C THR A 140 -25.95 -7.63 7.49
N PRO A 141 -25.88 -7.04 8.70
CA PRO A 141 -24.74 -7.14 9.60
C PRO A 141 -24.43 -8.56 10.08
N ALA A 142 -25.39 -9.49 9.99
CA ALA A 142 -25.18 -10.90 10.34
C ALA A 142 -24.38 -11.67 9.27
N LYS A 143 -24.21 -11.10 8.07
CA LYS A 143 -23.53 -11.73 6.96
C LYS A 143 -22.03 -11.44 6.98
N VAL A 144 -21.26 -12.44 6.55
CA VAL A 144 -19.81 -12.31 6.35
C VAL A 144 -19.50 -12.02 4.88
N PRO A 145 -18.36 -11.40 4.55
CA PRO A 145 -17.92 -11.27 3.16
C PRO A 145 -17.86 -12.64 2.47
N ALA A 146 -18.27 -12.69 1.21
CA ALA A 146 -18.19 -13.89 0.41
C ALA A 146 -16.73 -14.34 0.23
N PRO A 147 -16.50 -15.64 0.01
CA PRO A 147 -15.19 -16.15 -0.39
C PRO A 147 -14.65 -15.36 -1.57
N HIS A 148 -13.37 -15.03 -1.53
CA HIS A 148 -12.73 -14.19 -2.54
C HIS A 148 -11.28 -14.59 -2.71
N ILE A 149 -10.69 -14.17 -3.84
CA ILE A 149 -9.27 -14.27 -4.14
C ILE A 149 -8.87 -13.05 -4.98
N ILE A 150 -7.69 -12.50 -4.71
CA ILE A 150 -7.11 -11.39 -5.47
C ILE A 150 -5.90 -11.93 -6.24
N LEU A 151 -5.91 -11.79 -7.56
CA LEU A 151 -4.84 -12.29 -8.42
C LEU A 151 -4.27 -11.15 -9.26
N SER A 152 -2.95 -11.03 -9.29
CA SER A 152 -2.20 -10.22 -10.23
C SER A 152 -2.15 -10.86 -11.62
N LEU A 153 -1.87 -10.05 -12.64
CA LEU A 153 -1.65 -10.52 -13.99
C LEU A 153 -0.49 -11.53 -14.06
N ASP A 154 0.59 -11.30 -13.32
CA ASP A 154 1.73 -12.22 -13.23
C ASP A 154 1.32 -13.59 -12.63
N GLU A 155 0.52 -13.58 -11.55
CA GLU A 155 -0.05 -14.81 -10.99
C GLU A 155 -0.90 -15.53 -12.05
N LEU A 156 -1.79 -14.82 -12.75
CA LEU A 156 -2.63 -15.42 -13.78
C LEU A 156 -1.82 -16.01 -14.96
N GLU A 157 -0.81 -15.28 -15.47
CA GLU A 157 0.09 -15.77 -16.53
C GLU A 157 0.92 -16.98 -16.08
N SER A 158 1.20 -17.10 -14.78
CA SER A 158 1.88 -18.28 -14.21
C SER A 158 0.95 -19.48 -14.03
N MET A 159 -0.34 -19.24 -13.74
CA MET A 159 -1.33 -20.27 -13.42
C MET A 159 -2.00 -20.85 -14.66
N PHE A 160 -2.17 -20.06 -15.71
CA PHE A 160 -2.97 -20.42 -16.87
C PHE A 160 -2.22 -20.16 -18.17
N THR A 161 -2.43 -21.05 -19.15
CA THR A 161 -1.94 -20.81 -20.51
C THR A 161 -2.90 -19.84 -21.22
N PRO A 162 -2.43 -18.68 -21.71
CA PRO A 162 -3.30 -17.75 -22.42
C PRO A 162 -3.85 -18.36 -23.72
N HIS A 163 -5.10 -18.05 -24.01
CA HIS A 163 -5.80 -18.37 -25.25
C HIS A 163 -5.81 -17.15 -26.16
N GLU A 164 -5.57 -17.35 -27.44
CA GLU A 164 -5.57 -16.30 -28.45
C GLU A 164 -6.69 -16.54 -29.46
N GLN A 165 -7.51 -15.51 -29.72
CA GLN A 165 -8.58 -15.58 -30.70
C GLN A 165 -8.72 -14.29 -31.51
N PHE A 166 -8.65 -14.43 -32.83
CA PHE A 166 -8.99 -13.38 -33.79
C PHE A 166 -10.50 -13.40 -34.04
N MET A 167 -11.15 -12.24 -33.99
CA MET A 167 -12.59 -12.12 -34.19
C MET A 167 -13.01 -10.71 -34.56
N LEU A 168 -14.25 -10.59 -35.03
CA LEU A 168 -14.95 -9.34 -35.24
C LEU A 168 -15.62 -8.88 -33.93
N MET A 169 -15.53 -7.59 -33.65
CA MET A 169 -16.21 -6.89 -32.57
C MET A 169 -17.18 -5.87 -33.17
N ASN A 170 -18.49 -6.17 -33.15
CA ASN A 170 -19.52 -5.25 -33.63
C ASN A 170 -19.97 -4.30 -32.52
N THR A 171 -20.16 -3.05 -32.87
CA THR A 171 -20.53 -1.94 -31.98
C THR A 171 -21.90 -1.40 -32.36
N SER A 172 -22.84 -1.31 -31.41
CA SER A 172 -24.18 -0.78 -31.71
C SER A 172 -24.23 0.76 -31.76
N ARG A 173 -23.42 1.41 -30.91
CA ARG A 173 -23.30 2.87 -30.79
C ARG A 173 -21.83 3.22 -30.89
N GLY A 174 -21.46 3.91 -31.96
CA GLY A 174 -20.07 4.35 -32.12
C GLY A 174 -19.71 5.41 -31.09
N GLY A 175 -18.67 5.15 -30.29
CA GLY A 175 -17.97 6.16 -29.49
C GLY A 175 -17.11 7.09 -30.36
N GLU A 176 -16.00 7.62 -29.81
CA GLU A 176 -15.13 8.58 -30.53
C GLU A 176 -14.47 8.04 -31.82
N SER A 177 -14.15 6.73 -31.89
CA SER A 177 -13.84 6.04 -33.15
C SER A 177 -15.02 5.20 -33.62
N GLY A 178 -15.62 4.43 -32.70
CA GLY A 178 -16.95 3.83 -32.84
C GLY A 178 -17.12 2.75 -33.88
N PHE A 179 -16.08 2.39 -34.63
CA PHE A 179 -16.14 1.42 -35.71
C PHE A 179 -16.38 0.01 -35.21
N ASP A 180 -16.98 -0.82 -36.06
CA ASP A 180 -16.80 -2.26 -35.94
C ASP A 180 -15.33 -2.57 -36.23
N TYR A 181 -14.75 -3.57 -35.57
CA TYR A 181 -13.31 -3.80 -35.74
C TYR A 181 -12.94 -5.26 -35.58
N TYR A 182 -11.93 -5.67 -36.33
CA TYR A 182 -11.27 -6.94 -36.12
C TYR A 182 -10.15 -6.79 -35.11
N VAL A 183 -9.94 -7.82 -34.28
CA VAL A 183 -8.90 -7.79 -33.25
C VAL A 183 -8.52 -9.21 -32.86
N THR A 184 -7.25 -9.38 -32.48
CA THR A 184 -6.78 -10.60 -31.81
C THR A 184 -6.67 -10.33 -30.33
N TYR A 185 -7.52 -10.94 -29.51
CA TYR A 185 -7.38 -10.88 -28.06
C TYR A 185 -6.59 -12.07 -27.55
N THR A 186 -5.68 -11.82 -26.60
CA THR A 186 -5.02 -12.87 -25.81
C THR A 186 -5.48 -12.73 -24.37
N GLY A 187 -5.94 -13.83 -23.78
CA GLY A 187 -6.60 -13.84 -22.48
C GLY A 187 -6.71 -15.20 -21.83
N PHE A 188 -7.21 -15.22 -20.60
CA PHE A 188 -7.53 -16.46 -19.90
C PHE A 188 -8.95 -16.89 -20.27
N ILE A 189 -9.15 -18.18 -20.54
CA ILE A 189 -10.49 -18.72 -20.79
C ILE A 189 -11.30 -18.60 -19.50
N MET A 190 -12.40 -17.86 -19.51
CA MET A 190 -13.20 -17.56 -18.32
C MET A 190 -13.66 -18.84 -17.60
N GLN A 191 -14.05 -19.87 -18.37
CA GLN A 191 -14.42 -21.18 -17.84
C GLN A 191 -13.27 -21.84 -17.05
N GLU A 192 -12.04 -21.80 -17.56
CA GLU A 192 -10.88 -22.43 -16.94
C GLU A 192 -10.42 -21.65 -15.71
N LEU A 193 -10.44 -20.32 -15.79
CA LEU A 193 -10.18 -19.43 -14.66
C LEU A 193 -11.12 -19.74 -13.48
N LEU A 194 -12.43 -19.74 -13.72
CA LEU A 194 -13.43 -19.98 -12.68
C LEU A 194 -13.39 -21.41 -12.13
N ALA A 195 -13.11 -22.40 -12.99
CA ALA A 195 -12.88 -23.77 -12.54
C ALA A 195 -11.63 -23.86 -11.64
N GLY A 196 -10.53 -23.21 -12.03
CA GLY A 196 -9.31 -23.14 -11.21
C GLY A 196 -9.50 -22.39 -9.88
N MET A 197 -10.48 -21.49 -9.80
CA MET A 197 -10.88 -20.81 -8.56
C MET A 197 -11.96 -21.58 -7.77
N GLY A 198 -12.29 -22.80 -8.20
CA GLY A 198 -13.22 -23.65 -7.48
C GLY A 198 -14.65 -23.12 -7.46
N TRP A 199 -15.13 -22.44 -8.51
CA TRP A 199 -16.56 -22.10 -8.59
C TRP A 199 -17.44 -23.36 -8.46
N THR A 200 -18.59 -23.26 -7.80
CA THR A 200 -19.38 -24.46 -7.48
C THR A 200 -20.35 -24.86 -8.59
N ALA A 201 -20.91 -26.08 -8.52
CA ALA A 201 -22.00 -26.51 -9.39
C ALA A 201 -23.30 -25.68 -9.21
N ALA A 202 -23.44 -24.99 -8.07
CA ALA A 202 -24.58 -24.12 -7.80
C ALA A 202 -24.48 -22.76 -8.52
N SER A 203 -23.31 -22.42 -9.05
CA SER A 203 -23.11 -21.17 -9.78
C SER A 203 -23.94 -21.12 -11.06
N SER A 204 -24.71 -20.05 -11.23
CA SER A 204 -25.55 -19.79 -12.42
C SER A 204 -24.86 -18.90 -13.46
N GLY A 205 -23.78 -18.23 -13.10
CA GLY A 205 -23.05 -17.30 -13.96
C GLY A 205 -22.08 -16.42 -13.20
N ILE A 206 -21.66 -15.33 -13.84
CA ILE A 206 -20.85 -14.28 -13.21
C ILE A 206 -21.40 -12.90 -13.53
N THR A 207 -21.09 -11.95 -12.65
CA THR A 207 -21.19 -10.51 -12.89
C THR A 207 -19.78 -9.93 -12.91
N VAL A 208 -19.38 -9.32 -14.02
CA VAL A 208 -18.08 -8.67 -14.19
C VAL A 208 -18.26 -7.17 -14.07
N THR A 209 -17.46 -6.51 -13.24
CA THR A 209 -17.65 -5.10 -12.87
C THR A 209 -16.35 -4.31 -13.02
N ALA A 210 -16.46 -3.13 -13.63
CA ALA A 210 -15.40 -2.13 -13.68
C ALA A 210 -15.44 -1.20 -12.46
N PRO A 211 -14.35 -0.47 -12.12
CA PRO A 211 -14.33 0.47 -11.01
C PRO A 211 -15.40 1.57 -11.08
N ASP A 212 -15.85 1.93 -12.29
CA ASP A 212 -16.95 2.89 -12.49
C ASP A 212 -18.36 2.33 -12.17
N GLY A 213 -18.43 1.09 -11.67
CA GLY A 213 -19.67 0.41 -11.30
C GLY A 213 -20.46 -0.15 -12.50
N TYR A 214 -19.99 0.05 -13.74
CA TYR A 214 -20.59 -0.59 -14.90
C TYR A 214 -20.28 -2.09 -14.88
N SER A 215 -21.28 -2.92 -15.17
CA SER A 215 -21.15 -4.37 -15.06
C SER A 215 -21.83 -5.11 -16.20
N TYR A 216 -21.41 -6.34 -16.44
CA TYR A 216 -22.05 -7.27 -17.37
C TYR A 216 -22.26 -8.63 -16.73
N THR A 217 -23.36 -9.29 -17.09
CA THR A 217 -23.65 -10.64 -16.63
C THR A 217 -23.44 -11.65 -17.74
N TYR A 218 -22.75 -12.74 -17.42
CA TYR A 218 -22.57 -13.88 -18.31
C TYR A 218 -23.14 -15.12 -17.62
N ALA A 219 -24.05 -15.82 -18.27
CA ALA A 219 -24.63 -17.02 -17.67
C ALA A 219 -23.66 -18.20 -17.84
N ARG A 220 -23.71 -19.15 -16.91
CA ARG A 220 -22.86 -20.35 -16.96
C ARG A 220 -23.05 -21.13 -18.27
N THR A 221 -24.30 -21.45 -18.59
CA THR A 221 -24.67 -22.22 -19.78
C THR A 221 -25.49 -21.37 -20.76
N SER A 222 -25.58 -21.85 -22.00
CA SER A 222 -26.37 -21.17 -23.03
C SER A 222 -27.86 -21.45 -22.86
N THR A 223 -28.66 -20.40 -22.94
CA THR A 223 -30.13 -20.42 -23.07
C THR A 223 -30.58 -20.15 -24.51
N GLY A 224 -29.63 -19.97 -25.44
CA GLY A 224 -29.91 -19.49 -26.79
C GLY A 224 -30.28 -18.01 -26.86
N THR A 225 -30.27 -17.27 -25.73
CA THR A 225 -30.48 -15.80 -25.65
C THR A 225 -29.41 -15.01 -24.87
N ASN A 226 -28.27 -15.62 -24.54
CA ASN A 226 -27.22 -15.03 -23.70
C ASN A 226 -25.81 -15.45 -24.16
N TYR A 227 -24.80 -14.76 -23.64
CA TYR A 227 -23.40 -15.17 -23.70
C TYR A 227 -23.09 -16.22 -22.62
N PRO A 228 -22.78 -17.48 -22.99
CA PRO A 228 -22.38 -18.51 -22.04
C PRO A 228 -20.91 -18.42 -21.64
N ILE A 229 -20.61 -18.83 -20.41
CA ILE A 229 -19.24 -19.04 -19.94
C ILE A 229 -18.72 -20.39 -20.43
N GLU A 230 -19.52 -21.45 -20.28
CA GLU A 230 -19.14 -22.81 -20.62
C GLU A 230 -19.36 -23.11 -22.12
N GLY A 231 -18.42 -23.85 -22.70
CA GLY A 231 -18.51 -24.34 -24.07
C GLY A 231 -17.74 -23.50 -25.08
N THR A 232 -18.14 -23.57 -26.35
CA THR A 232 -17.50 -22.85 -27.46
C THR A 232 -18.52 -22.02 -28.21
N TYR A 233 -18.06 -20.90 -28.76
CA TYR A 233 -18.83 -20.07 -29.66
C TYR A 233 -18.66 -20.54 -31.11
N PRO A 234 -19.65 -20.34 -31.99
CA PRO A 234 -19.54 -20.71 -33.40
C PRO A 234 -18.42 -19.92 -34.09
N GLN A 235 -17.69 -20.55 -35.01
CA GLN A 235 -16.67 -19.85 -35.80
C GLN A 235 -17.31 -18.82 -36.75
N ALA A 236 -16.66 -17.67 -36.87
CA ALA A 236 -17.09 -16.59 -37.74
C ALA A 236 -16.43 -16.67 -39.13
N GLN A 237 -17.02 -15.94 -40.07
CA GLN A 237 -16.44 -15.68 -41.38
C GLN A 237 -15.81 -14.28 -41.36
N TYR A 238 -14.69 -14.11 -42.05
CA TYR A 238 -14.08 -12.81 -42.28
C TYR A 238 -14.85 -12.09 -43.39
N PHE A 239 -15.39 -10.93 -43.07
CA PHE A 239 -16.07 -10.04 -44.02
C PHE A 239 -15.16 -8.89 -44.37
N TYR A 240 -15.07 -8.57 -45.67
CA TYR A 240 -14.36 -7.39 -46.16
C TYR A 240 -15.14 -6.74 -47.31
N ASP A 241 -15.31 -5.43 -47.21
CA ASP A 241 -15.81 -4.58 -48.29
C ASP A 241 -15.01 -3.26 -48.29
N ALA A 242 -14.49 -2.89 -49.46
CA ALA A 242 -13.64 -1.70 -49.59
C ALA A 242 -14.37 -0.39 -49.23
N THR A 243 -15.70 -0.33 -49.36
CA THR A 243 -16.52 0.82 -48.97
C THR A 243 -16.80 0.88 -47.47
N ALA A 244 -16.72 -0.27 -46.80
CA ALA A 244 -16.86 -0.38 -45.35
C ALA A 244 -15.54 -0.11 -44.62
N ASP A 245 -14.40 -0.18 -45.30
CA ASP A 245 -13.06 0.04 -44.76
C ASP A 245 -12.86 1.49 -44.28
N GLU A 246 -12.55 1.66 -43.00
CA GLU A 246 -12.25 2.95 -42.36
C GLU A 246 -11.16 3.72 -43.12
N ALA A 247 -10.15 3.04 -43.65
CA ALA A 247 -9.08 3.67 -44.43
C ALA A 247 -9.61 4.38 -45.69
N ASN A 248 -10.81 4.02 -46.15
CA ASN A 248 -11.53 4.63 -47.27
C ASN A 248 -12.71 5.51 -46.81
N GLY A 249 -12.79 5.86 -45.53
CA GLY A 249 -13.91 6.61 -44.94
C GLY A 249 -15.13 5.76 -44.60
N GLY A 250 -14.96 4.44 -44.48
CA GLY A 250 -15.98 3.48 -44.05
C GLY A 250 -16.22 3.47 -42.54
N TRP A 251 -16.73 2.34 -42.03
CA TRP A 251 -17.15 2.18 -40.63
C TRP A 251 -16.60 0.91 -39.95
N VAL A 252 -15.68 0.20 -40.61
CA VAL A 252 -15.05 -1.01 -40.10
C VAL A 252 -13.54 -0.83 -40.11
N ASP A 253 -12.90 -1.03 -38.97
CA ASP A 253 -11.45 -1.01 -38.81
C ASP A 253 -10.85 -2.39 -39.14
N TYR A 254 -10.07 -2.42 -40.22
CA TYR A 254 -9.32 -3.59 -40.70
C TYR A 254 -7.82 -3.53 -40.39
N SER A 255 -7.37 -2.57 -39.58
CA SER A 255 -5.95 -2.33 -39.30
C SER A 255 -5.27 -3.44 -38.48
N ALA A 256 -6.04 -4.31 -37.83
CA ALA A 256 -5.49 -5.38 -37.02
C ALA A 256 -4.57 -6.31 -37.83
N PRO A 257 -3.40 -6.72 -37.28
CA PRO A 257 -2.47 -7.62 -37.97
C PRO A 257 -3.11 -8.93 -38.44
N GLY A 258 -4.12 -9.42 -37.70
CA GLY A 258 -4.87 -10.64 -38.02
C GLY A 258 -5.69 -10.55 -39.31
N CYS A 259 -5.94 -9.36 -39.85
CA CYS A 259 -6.60 -9.16 -41.15
C CYS A 259 -5.67 -9.45 -42.34
N ALA A 260 -4.35 -9.35 -42.14
CA ALA A 260 -3.39 -9.44 -43.24
C ALA A 260 -3.49 -10.80 -43.97
N GLY A 261 -3.65 -10.76 -45.29
CA GLY A 261 -3.71 -11.94 -46.15
C GLY A 261 -5.05 -12.69 -46.15
N ARG A 262 -6.08 -12.18 -45.46
CA ARG A 262 -7.44 -12.73 -45.51
C ARG A 262 -8.22 -12.14 -46.69
N ASN A 263 -9.13 -12.95 -47.24
CA ASN A 263 -10.08 -12.56 -48.26
C ASN A 263 -11.49 -12.57 -47.68
N ASN A 264 -12.37 -11.70 -48.19
CA ASN A 264 -13.79 -11.75 -47.87
C ASN A 264 -14.32 -13.17 -48.08
N GLY A 265 -14.90 -13.73 -47.03
CA GLY A 265 -15.46 -15.06 -47.01
C GLY A 265 -14.57 -16.14 -46.36
N ASP A 266 -13.33 -15.82 -45.97
CA ASP A 266 -12.45 -16.78 -45.30
C ASP A 266 -13.00 -17.16 -43.92
N ILE A 267 -12.88 -18.44 -43.54
CA ILE A 267 -13.25 -18.86 -42.17
C ILE A 267 -12.21 -18.35 -41.18
N ILE A 268 -12.68 -17.76 -40.08
CA ILE A 268 -11.85 -17.39 -38.94
C ILE A 268 -11.73 -18.62 -38.03
N ALA A 269 -10.71 -19.43 -38.31
CA ALA A 269 -10.41 -20.61 -37.50
C ALA A 269 -9.63 -20.21 -36.24
N VAL A 270 -10.17 -20.55 -35.07
CA VAL A 270 -9.53 -20.38 -33.76
C VAL A 270 -9.25 -21.77 -33.17
N PRO A 271 -7.97 -22.15 -32.97
CA PRO A 271 -7.62 -23.40 -32.30
C PRO A 271 -8.24 -23.50 -30.91
N GLY A 272 -8.90 -24.61 -30.57
CA GLY A 272 -9.64 -24.75 -29.31
C GLY A 272 -11.03 -24.10 -29.31
N GLY A 273 -11.41 -23.41 -30.39
CA GLY A 273 -12.69 -22.73 -30.56
C GLY A 273 -12.73 -21.37 -29.85
N LEU A 274 -13.67 -20.51 -30.27
CA LEU A 274 -13.90 -19.21 -29.64
C LEU A 274 -14.47 -19.39 -28.23
N LYS A 275 -13.97 -18.59 -27.27
CA LYS A 275 -14.32 -18.64 -25.85
C LYS A 275 -14.61 -17.25 -25.29
N LEU A 276 -15.37 -17.18 -24.19
CA LEU A 276 -15.41 -15.98 -23.36
C LEU A 276 -14.04 -15.82 -22.68
N LEU A 277 -13.38 -14.68 -22.90
CA LEU A 277 -12.05 -14.41 -22.35
C LEU A 277 -12.08 -13.35 -21.26
N LEU A 278 -11.18 -13.49 -20.30
CA LEU A 278 -10.61 -12.36 -19.57
C LEU A 278 -9.31 -11.98 -20.30
N ALA A 279 -9.41 -11.04 -21.25
CA ALA A 279 -8.30 -10.60 -22.08
C ALA A 279 -7.38 -9.63 -21.33
N HIS A 280 -6.07 -9.75 -21.57
CA HIS A 280 -5.04 -8.84 -21.07
C HIS A 280 -4.15 -8.27 -22.19
N LYS A 281 -4.30 -8.76 -23.43
CA LYS A 281 -3.65 -8.21 -24.63
C LYS A 281 -4.64 -8.05 -25.79
N ALA A 282 -4.42 -7.03 -26.61
CA ALA A 282 -5.04 -6.85 -27.92
C ALA A 282 -3.94 -6.69 -28.98
N ASN A 283 -4.04 -7.44 -30.08
CA ASN A 283 -3.08 -7.45 -31.19
C ASN A 283 -1.62 -7.65 -30.73
N GLY A 284 -1.42 -8.47 -29.69
CA GLY A 284 -0.11 -8.80 -29.13
C GLY A 284 0.44 -7.78 -28.12
N ALA A 285 -0.18 -6.61 -27.95
CA ALA A 285 0.20 -5.61 -26.95
C ALA A 285 -0.68 -5.73 -25.69
N TYR A 286 -0.12 -5.46 -24.51
CA TYR A 286 -0.92 -5.38 -23.27
C TYR A 286 -1.95 -4.25 -23.40
N LEU A 287 -3.14 -4.49 -22.83
CA LEU A 287 -4.20 -3.48 -22.83
C LEU A 287 -3.79 -2.28 -21.98
N ASP A 288 -4.06 -1.08 -22.48
CA ASP A 288 -3.83 0.16 -21.73
C ASP A 288 -4.68 0.17 -20.45
N ILE A 289 -4.02 0.34 -19.30
CA ILE A 289 -4.66 0.37 -17.99
C ILE A 289 -5.78 1.42 -18.00
N ALA A 290 -6.98 1.01 -17.63
CA ALA A 290 -8.11 1.90 -17.58
C ALA A 290 -7.99 2.86 -16.39
N TYR A 291 -8.36 4.12 -16.62
CA TYR A 291 -8.36 5.19 -15.62
C TYR A 291 -9.57 6.09 -15.81
N GLN A 292 -9.86 6.90 -14.80
CA GLN A 292 -10.89 7.92 -14.86
C GLN A 292 -10.29 9.25 -15.33
N ASP A 293 -10.83 9.83 -16.40
CA ASP A 293 -10.42 11.16 -16.87
C ASP A 293 -11.07 12.31 -16.07
N ASP A 294 -10.64 13.55 -16.36
CA ASP A 294 -11.17 14.77 -15.71
C ASP A 294 -12.68 14.99 -15.96
N ALA A 295 -13.29 14.25 -16.89
CA ALA A 295 -14.73 14.28 -17.18
C ALA A 295 -15.48 13.12 -16.52
N ASN A 296 -14.84 12.42 -15.57
CA ASN A 296 -15.36 11.23 -14.89
C ASN A 296 -15.74 10.09 -15.84
N LYS A 297 -15.05 9.96 -16.97
CA LYS A 297 -15.26 8.86 -17.93
C LYS A 297 -14.15 7.82 -17.81
N LEU A 298 -14.53 6.56 -17.99
CA LEU A 298 -13.58 5.46 -18.12
C LEU A 298 -12.87 5.56 -19.48
N VAL A 299 -11.57 5.76 -19.43
CA VAL A 299 -10.63 5.75 -20.55
C VAL A 299 -9.71 4.53 -20.41
N GLY A 300 -9.24 3.97 -21.53
CA GLY A 300 -8.51 2.71 -21.55
C GLY A 300 -9.41 1.49 -21.50
N GLU A 301 -8.81 0.30 -21.59
CA GLU A 301 -9.55 -0.96 -21.72
C GLU A 301 -9.08 -2.08 -20.78
N GLY A 302 -7.86 -1.97 -20.27
CA GLY A 302 -7.18 -2.95 -19.44
C GLY A 302 -7.11 -2.60 -17.96
N PRO A 303 -6.26 -3.28 -17.18
CA PRO A 303 -5.41 -4.41 -17.57
C PRO A 303 -6.20 -5.66 -17.97
N PHE A 304 -7.47 -5.75 -17.56
CA PHE A 304 -8.35 -6.87 -17.88
C PHE A 304 -9.61 -6.39 -18.60
N ARG A 305 -10.03 -7.16 -19.61
CA ARG A 305 -11.27 -6.95 -20.36
C ARG A 305 -12.05 -8.26 -20.46
N ALA A 306 -13.35 -8.27 -20.15
CA ALA A 306 -14.19 -9.44 -20.44
C ALA A 306 -14.64 -9.36 -21.89
N VAL A 307 -14.31 -10.37 -22.70
CA VAL A 307 -14.52 -10.33 -24.16
C VAL A 307 -15.32 -11.54 -24.63
N PRO A 308 -16.63 -11.36 -24.90
CA PRO A 308 -17.42 -12.38 -25.58
C PRO A 308 -17.18 -12.36 -27.11
N PRO A 309 -17.01 -13.53 -27.76
CA PRO A 309 -17.18 -13.66 -29.20
C PRO A 309 -18.63 -13.40 -29.62
N GLN A 310 -18.86 -13.26 -30.92
CA GLN A 310 -20.22 -13.27 -31.44
C GLN A 310 -20.90 -14.61 -31.15
N TRP A 311 -22.00 -14.60 -30.41
CA TRP A 311 -22.83 -15.79 -30.17
C TRP A 311 -23.60 -16.26 -31.42
N ARG A 312 -23.87 -15.33 -32.33
CA ARG A 312 -24.43 -15.52 -33.67
C ARG A 312 -23.52 -14.76 -34.63
N PRO A 313 -22.51 -15.43 -35.21
CA PRO A 313 -21.59 -14.78 -36.12
C PRO A 313 -22.32 -14.11 -37.28
N GLY A 314 -21.96 -12.86 -37.55
CA GLY A 314 -22.57 -12.01 -38.55
C GLY A 314 -21.55 -11.12 -39.24
N TYR A 315 -22.02 -10.31 -40.18
CA TYR A 315 -21.20 -9.30 -40.82
C TYR A 315 -21.05 -8.04 -39.93
N PRO A 316 -20.03 -7.19 -40.15
CA PRO A 316 -19.96 -5.85 -39.57
C PRO A 316 -21.11 -4.99 -40.08
N ASP A 317 -21.71 -4.14 -39.27
CA ASP A 317 -22.82 -3.27 -39.66
C ASP A 317 -22.61 -1.81 -39.29
N ARG A 318 -23.40 -0.93 -39.91
CA ARG A 318 -23.33 0.50 -39.61
C ARG A 318 -23.84 0.75 -38.19
N GLN A 319 -23.27 1.75 -37.53
CA GLN A 319 -23.72 2.17 -36.20
C GLN A 319 -25.14 2.78 -36.25
N ALA A 320 -25.88 2.63 -35.15
CA ALA A 320 -27.19 3.26 -34.95
C ALA A 320 -27.19 4.79 -35.06
N THR A 321 -26.05 5.39 -34.71
CA THR A 321 -25.82 6.85 -34.65
C THR A 321 -25.18 7.41 -35.91
N SER A 322 -24.87 6.57 -36.91
CA SER A 322 -24.27 7.03 -38.16
C SER A 322 -25.24 7.92 -38.95
N ALA A 323 -24.72 8.75 -39.86
CA ALA A 323 -25.56 9.60 -40.72
C ALA A 323 -26.37 8.81 -41.76
N THR A 324 -25.99 7.55 -42.02
CA THR A 324 -26.58 6.70 -43.08
C THR A 324 -26.82 5.26 -42.61
N PRO A 325 -27.54 5.04 -41.48
CA PRO A 325 -27.62 3.73 -40.84
C PRO A 325 -28.31 2.66 -41.70
N GLY A 326 -29.13 3.07 -42.68
CA GLY A 326 -29.80 2.14 -43.62
C GLY A 326 -29.11 1.96 -44.96
N ALA A 327 -27.89 2.47 -45.16
CA ALA A 327 -27.18 2.36 -46.44
C ALA A 327 -26.44 1.03 -46.57
N GLU A 328 -26.39 0.51 -47.80
CA GLU A 328 -25.58 -0.67 -48.13
C GLU A 328 -24.08 -0.31 -48.29
N PRO A 329 -23.19 -1.32 -48.23
CA PRO A 329 -23.43 -2.66 -47.70
C PRO A 329 -23.69 -2.64 -46.18
N TRP A 330 -24.38 -3.65 -45.66
CA TRP A 330 -24.52 -3.93 -44.22
C TRP A 330 -25.14 -2.79 -43.39
N PRO A 331 -26.43 -2.48 -43.61
CA PRO A 331 -27.14 -1.51 -42.79
C PRO A 331 -27.21 -1.94 -41.32
N TYR A 332 -27.36 -0.97 -40.42
CA TYR A 332 -27.53 -1.18 -38.99
C TYR A 332 -28.66 -2.16 -38.69
N ASP A 333 -28.33 -3.27 -38.05
CA ASP A 333 -29.29 -4.30 -37.68
C ASP A 333 -29.79 -4.09 -36.24
N LYS A 334 -30.70 -3.12 -36.10
CA LYS A 334 -31.33 -2.77 -34.82
C LYS A 334 -31.91 -3.95 -34.05
N ASN A 335 -32.34 -5.01 -34.75
CA ASN A 335 -33.01 -6.16 -34.14
C ASN A 335 -32.09 -7.37 -33.96
N GLU A 336 -30.80 -7.25 -34.32
CA GLU A 336 -29.78 -8.32 -34.20
C GLU A 336 -30.28 -9.65 -34.80
N VAL A 337 -30.90 -9.55 -35.99
CA VAL A 337 -31.38 -10.71 -36.73
C VAL A 337 -30.20 -11.45 -37.35
N TYR A 338 -29.26 -10.70 -37.93
CA TYR A 338 -28.11 -11.16 -38.69
C TYR A 338 -26.77 -10.81 -38.04
N THR A 339 -26.73 -9.78 -37.19
CA THR A 339 -25.52 -9.37 -36.47
C THR A 339 -25.63 -9.65 -34.97
N ASP A 340 -24.49 -9.54 -34.28
CA ASP A 340 -24.40 -9.56 -32.84
C ASP A 340 -23.43 -8.47 -32.37
N HIS A 341 -23.92 -7.47 -31.64
CA HIS A 341 -23.14 -6.34 -31.13
C HIS A 341 -22.31 -6.72 -29.88
N ASN A 342 -21.50 -7.76 -30.00
CA ASN A 342 -20.70 -8.33 -28.90
C ASN A 342 -19.74 -7.34 -28.24
N ALA A 343 -19.28 -6.30 -28.95
CA ALA A 343 -18.45 -5.26 -28.33
C ALA A 343 -19.19 -4.51 -27.23
N GLY A 344 -20.52 -4.35 -27.38
CA GLY A 344 -21.39 -3.75 -26.38
C GLY A 344 -21.59 -4.61 -25.13
N PHE A 345 -21.21 -5.89 -25.17
CA PHE A 345 -21.24 -6.83 -24.04
C PHE A 345 -19.83 -7.14 -23.52
N SER A 346 -18.84 -6.33 -23.89
CA SER A 346 -17.46 -6.52 -23.49
C SER A 346 -17.05 -5.50 -22.42
N ALA A 347 -16.87 -5.97 -21.19
CA ALA A 347 -16.53 -5.12 -20.04
C ALA A 347 -15.06 -4.67 -20.11
N ARG A 348 -14.82 -3.36 -20.14
CA ARG A 348 -13.47 -2.74 -20.08
C ARG A 348 -13.06 -2.52 -18.64
N GLY A 349 -11.74 -2.53 -18.36
CA GLY A 349 -11.22 -2.16 -17.04
C GLY A 349 -11.78 -3.03 -15.92
N VAL A 350 -11.82 -4.34 -16.12
CA VAL A 350 -12.43 -5.27 -15.16
C VAL A 350 -11.63 -5.29 -13.86
N ALA A 351 -12.25 -4.88 -12.76
CA ALA A 351 -11.68 -4.92 -11.42
C ALA A 351 -12.18 -6.13 -10.60
N ALA A 352 -13.43 -6.54 -10.83
CA ALA A 352 -14.05 -7.61 -10.05
C ALA A 352 -14.92 -8.55 -10.87
N ILE A 353 -14.90 -9.83 -10.49
CA ILE A 353 -15.75 -10.91 -11.00
C ILE A 353 -16.49 -11.53 -9.83
N ARG A 354 -17.80 -11.28 -9.75
CA ARG A 354 -18.70 -11.96 -8.81
C ARG A 354 -19.21 -13.26 -9.41
N VAL A 355 -19.09 -14.36 -8.70
CA VAL A 355 -19.65 -15.66 -9.06
C VAL A 355 -21.01 -15.82 -8.39
N ASP A 356 -22.05 -15.86 -9.23
CA ASP A 356 -23.44 -15.83 -8.82
C ASP A 356 -24.06 -17.23 -8.73
N PRO A 357 -25.04 -17.46 -7.82
CA PRO A 357 -25.47 -16.54 -6.76
C PRO A 357 -24.48 -16.56 -5.59
N LEU A 358 -24.42 -15.49 -4.80
CA LEU A 358 -23.62 -15.47 -3.56
C LEU A 358 -24.04 -16.63 -2.62
N PRO A 359 -23.09 -17.28 -1.91
CA PRO A 359 -23.39 -18.30 -0.92
C PRO A 359 -24.33 -17.79 0.19
N GLU A 360 -25.16 -18.68 0.73
CA GLU A 360 -26.01 -18.36 1.87
C GLU A 360 -25.17 -17.87 3.07
N GLY A 361 -25.69 -16.88 3.80
CA GLY A 361 -24.99 -16.27 4.94
C GLY A 361 -23.86 -15.31 4.54
N THR A 362 -23.61 -15.10 3.24
CA THR A 362 -22.58 -14.17 2.75
C THR A 362 -23.17 -12.91 2.12
N THR A 363 -22.34 -11.88 2.04
CA THR A 363 -22.56 -10.65 1.29
C THR A 363 -21.40 -10.37 0.33
N GLU A 364 -21.52 -9.36 -0.53
CA GLU A 364 -20.44 -8.93 -1.41
C GLU A 364 -19.15 -8.65 -0.65
N TYR A 365 -18.04 -9.07 -1.24
CA TYR A 365 -16.73 -8.66 -0.79
C TYR A 365 -16.51 -7.18 -1.16
N ASP A 366 -16.05 -6.38 -0.20
CA ASP A 366 -15.82 -4.95 -0.41
C ASP A 366 -14.50 -4.70 -1.15
N TRP A 367 -14.49 -5.02 -2.44
CA TRP A 367 -13.36 -4.76 -3.34
C TRP A 367 -13.22 -3.28 -3.75
N ARG A 368 -14.17 -2.43 -3.34
CA ARG A 368 -14.16 -0.98 -3.59
C ARG A 368 -13.62 -0.19 -2.40
N ASN A 369 -13.03 -0.88 -1.42
CA ASN A 369 -12.58 -0.23 -0.20
C ASN A 369 -11.37 0.69 -0.46
N SER A 370 -11.07 1.58 0.49
CA SER A 370 -10.04 2.62 0.40
C SER A 370 -8.63 2.05 0.47
N GLN A 371 -8.47 0.80 0.92
CA GLN A 371 -7.21 0.06 0.82
C GLN A 371 -6.94 -0.39 -0.63
N THR A 372 -7.99 -0.51 -1.44
CA THR A 372 -7.94 -0.85 -2.88
C THR A 372 -8.17 0.35 -3.80
N ASP A 373 -8.16 1.58 -3.25
CA ASP A 373 -8.35 2.83 -4.00
C ASP A 373 -9.59 2.79 -4.90
N ALA A 374 -10.72 2.38 -4.32
CA ALA A 374 -12.03 2.23 -4.98
C ALA A 374 -12.04 1.31 -6.21
N GLY A 375 -11.14 0.33 -6.26
CA GLY A 375 -10.98 -0.60 -7.38
C GLY A 375 -10.09 -0.08 -8.50
N TRP A 376 -9.78 1.22 -8.55
CA TRP A 376 -8.78 1.78 -9.47
C TRP A 376 -7.37 1.32 -9.10
N GLY A 377 -7.10 1.19 -7.79
CA GLY A 377 -5.85 0.61 -7.29
C GLY A 377 -5.62 -0.82 -7.78
N LEU A 378 -6.69 -1.61 -7.92
CA LEU A 378 -6.59 -2.96 -8.51
C LEU A 378 -6.12 -2.89 -9.96
N LEU A 379 -6.67 -1.98 -10.77
CA LEU A 379 -6.24 -1.85 -12.17
C LEU A 379 -4.79 -1.38 -12.29
N ASN A 380 -4.38 -0.42 -11.46
CA ASN A 380 -3.01 0.10 -11.41
C ASN A 380 -1.99 -0.99 -11.00
N ASP A 381 -2.37 -1.81 -10.02
CA ASP A 381 -1.58 -2.96 -9.56
C ASP A 381 -1.68 -4.17 -10.49
N GLN A 382 -2.45 -4.07 -11.58
CA GLN A 382 -2.74 -5.18 -12.50
C GLN A 382 -3.34 -6.40 -11.79
N LYS A 383 -4.23 -6.17 -10.82
CA LYS A 383 -4.92 -7.18 -10.03
C LYS A 383 -6.41 -7.24 -10.37
N ILE A 384 -7.00 -8.40 -10.12
CA ILE A 384 -8.43 -8.65 -10.24
C ILE A 384 -8.93 -9.38 -8.99
N VAL A 385 -10.13 -9.04 -8.55
CA VAL A 385 -10.82 -9.75 -7.46
C VAL A 385 -11.84 -10.71 -8.05
N ILE A 386 -11.80 -11.97 -7.63
CA ILE A 386 -12.82 -12.98 -7.94
C ILE A 386 -13.48 -13.38 -6.63
N TYR A 387 -14.80 -13.22 -6.50
CA TYR A 387 -15.51 -13.48 -5.24
C TYR A 387 -16.88 -14.12 -5.47
N GLY A 388 -17.49 -14.69 -4.43
CA GLY A 388 -18.85 -15.24 -4.48
C GLY A 388 -18.88 -16.75 -4.27
N ASN A 389 -19.57 -17.47 -5.16
CA ASN A 389 -19.80 -18.91 -5.04
C ASN A 389 -18.58 -19.76 -5.40
N LEU A 390 -17.55 -19.61 -4.57
CA LEU A 390 -16.27 -20.31 -4.67
C LEU A 390 -16.16 -21.33 -3.54
N ARG A 391 -15.56 -22.47 -3.84
CA ARG A 391 -15.14 -23.42 -2.81
C ARG A 391 -14.04 -22.78 -1.97
N ASN A 392 -14.18 -22.88 -0.67
CA ASN A 392 -13.31 -22.22 0.29
C ASN A 392 -13.13 -23.06 1.56
N GLY A 393 -12.07 -22.74 2.32
CA GLY A 393 -11.86 -23.15 3.69
C GLY A 393 -11.38 -21.97 4.53
N ASN A 394 -10.94 -22.24 5.76
CA ASN A 394 -10.35 -21.23 6.63
C ASN A 394 -8.96 -21.67 7.10
N ILE A 395 -8.09 -20.70 7.35
CA ILE A 395 -6.79 -20.91 7.99
C ILE A 395 -6.84 -20.19 9.33
N LYS A 396 -6.54 -20.87 10.42
CA LYS A 396 -6.44 -20.27 11.75
C LYS A 396 -5.14 -20.70 12.42
N GLY A 397 -4.72 -19.95 13.43
CA GLY A 397 -3.49 -20.30 14.10
C GLY A 397 -3.08 -19.38 15.22
N THR A 398 -1.85 -19.59 15.69
CA THR A 398 -1.22 -18.79 16.72
C THR A 398 0.21 -18.42 16.36
N VAL A 399 0.65 -17.23 16.75
CA VAL A 399 2.03 -16.76 16.62
C VAL A 399 2.57 -16.44 18.00
N VAL A 400 3.68 -17.09 18.37
CA VAL A 400 4.33 -16.91 19.68
C VAL A 400 5.82 -16.62 19.52
N SER A 401 6.39 -15.94 20.51
CA SER A 401 7.85 -15.78 20.62
C SER A 401 8.49 -17.11 20.97
N ARG A 402 9.50 -17.53 20.21
CA ARG A 402 10.25 -18.77 20.42
C ARG A 402 10.94 -18.79 21.78
N VAL A 403 11.52 -17.67 22.21
CA VAL A 403 12.25 -17.57 23.47
C VAL A 403 11.30 -17.39 24.64
N LEU A 404 10.36 -16.43 24.54
CA LEU A 404 9.51 -16.05 25.67
C LEU A 404 8.27 -16.94 25.83
N GLN A 405 7.92 -17.73 24.79
CA GLN A 405 6.67 -18.50 24.72
C GLN A 405 5.42 -17.65 24.98
N LYS A 406 5.52 -16.34 24.68
CA LYS A 406 4.45 -15.36 24.81
C LYS A 406 3.79 -15.11 23.46
N PRO A 407 2.48 -14.84 23.41
CA PRO A 407 1.81 -14.46 22.16
C PRO A 407 2.38 -13.19 21.55
N ILE A 408 2.49 -13.15 20.23
CA ILE A 408 2.88 -11.96 19.48
C ILE A 408 1.63 -11.36 18.87
N ALA A 409 1.23 -10.19 19.36
CA ALA A 409 0.12 -9.43 18.82
C ALA A 409 0.56 -8.62 17.59
N ASN A 410 -0.40 -8.31 16.71
CA ASN A 410 -0.19 -7.49 15.52
C ASN A 410 0.84 -8.02 14.51
N ALA A 411 1.23 -9.30 14.60
CA ALA A 411 2.04 -9.97 13.61
C ALA A 411 1.26 -10.03 12.30
N LEU A 412 1.88 -9.62 11.18
CA LEU A 412 1.29 -9.63 9.86
C LEU A 412 1.44 -11.02 9.25
N LEU A 413 0.34 -11.58 8.78
CA LEU A 413 0.31 -12.81 8.00
C LEU A 413 -0.12 -12.50 6.58
N LYS A 414 0.59 -13.05 5.61
CA LYS A 414 0.27 -12.96 4.18
C LYS A 414 0.39 -14.32 3.52
N THR A 415 -0.44 -14.61 2.53
CA THR A 415 -0.16 -15.69 1.59
C THR A 415 0.74 -15.20 0.46
N ASP A 416 1.48 -16.12 -0.15
CA ASP A 416 2.25 -15.91 -1.37
C ASP A 416 1.40 -15.52 -2.57
N MET A 417 0.20 -16.08 -2.66
CA MET A 417 -0.76 -15.82 -3.72
C MET A 417 -2.17 -15.56 -3.21
N GLY A 418 -3.02 -14.97 -4.04
CA GLY A 418 -4.45 -14.82 -3.74
C GLY A 418 -4.81 -13.63 -2.84
N GLY A 419 -3.80 -12.84 -2.42
CA GLY A 419 -3.98 -11.59 -1.70
C GLY A 419 -4.55 -11.70 -0.29
N TYR A 420 -4.44 -12.86 0.36
CA TYR A 420 -4.93 -13.03 1.73
C TYR A 420 -3.94 -12.42 2.72
N GLU A 421 -4.44 -11.54 3.59
CA GLU A 421 -3.67 -11.03 4.72
C GLU A 421 -4.53 -10.86 5.97
N THR A 422 -3.89 -11.00 7.13
CA THR A 422 -4.51 -10.75 8.43
C THR A 422 -3.45 -10.40 9.45
N ARG A 423 -3.87 -9.99 10.65
CA ARG A 423 -2.99 -9.70 11.77
C ARG A 423 -3.42 -10.49 13.00
N THR A 424 -2.45 -10.87 13.83
CA THR A 424 -2.76 -11.52 15.10
C THR A 424 -3.41 -10.57 16.10
N ASP A 425 -4.34 -11.10 16.88
CA ASP A 425 -4.94 -10.39 18.01
C ASP A 425 -4.00 -10.29 19.23
N THR A 426 -4.50 -9.74 20.33
CA THR A 426 -3.74 -9.61 21.59
C THR A 426 -3.34 -10.95 22.23
N LYS A 427 -3.96 -12.05 21.80
CA LYS A 427 -3.64 -13.43 22.22
C LYS A 427 -2.77 -14.15 21.19
N GLY A 428 -2.23 -13.42 20.20
CA GLY A 428 -1.41 -13.98 19.12
C GLY A 428 -2.20 -14.89 18.17
N GLN A 429 -3.53 -14.86 18.19
CA GLN A 429 -4.39 -15.70 17.36
C GLN A 429 -4.73 -14.98 16.06
N PHE A 430 -4.83 -15.73 14.96
CA PHE A 430 -5.28 -15.19 13.67
C PHE A 430 -6.29 -16.12 13.00
N MET A 431 -7.06 -15.55 12.07
CA MET A 431 -7.94 -16.29 11.19
C MET A 431 -8.02 -15.61 9.81
N LEU A 432 -7.80 -16.40 8.76
CA LEU A 432 -8.14 -16.10 7.38
C LEU A 432 -9.39 -16.89 7.03
N MET A 433 -10.48 -16.19 6.76
CA MET A 433 -11.76 -16.81 6.40
C MET A 433 -11.95 -16.78 4.88
N GLY A 434 -12.60 -17.81 4.34
CA GLY A 434 -12.99 -17.79 2.94
C GLY A 434 -11.84 -17.93 1.95
N VAL A 435 -10.75 -18.57 2.36
CA VAL A 435 -9.58 -18.85 1.51
C VAL A 435 -9.99 -19.87 0.46
N VAL A 436 -9.84 -19.51 -0.82
CA VAL A 436 -10.29 -20.33 -1.96
C VAL A 436 -9.56 -21.68 -1.94
N SER A 437 -10.31 -22.77 -2.04
CA SER A 437 -9.75 -24.11 -2.25
C SER A 437 -9.68 -24.42 -3.74
N GLY A 438 -8.99 -25.49 -4.11
CA GLY A 438 -8.94 -25.95 -5.49
C GLY A 438 -10.31 -26.41 -6.04
N PRO A 439 -10.33 -26.85 -7.32
CA PRO A 439 -11.49 -27.50 -7.94
C PRO A 439 -11.91 -28.81 -7.22
N GLU A 440 -12.84 -29.57 -7.79
CA GLU A 440 -13.52 -30.71 -7.17
C GLU A 440 -12.66 -31.67 -6.30
N ASN A 441 -12.71 -31.49 -4.98
CA ASN A 441 -11.94 -32.25 -3.96
C ASN A 441 -10.42 -32.05 -4.03
N ASP A 442 -9.96 -31.16 -4.90
CA ASP A 442 -8.59 -30.72 -4.96
C ASP A 442 -8.36 -29.66 -3.89
N GLU A 443 -7.36 -29.91 -3.08
CA GLU A 443 -6.88 -28.97 -2.10
C GLU A 443 -5.96 -27.95 -2.80
N LYS A 444 -5.91 -26.72 -2.28
CA LYS A 444 -4.99 -25.70 -2.79
C LYS A 444 -3.97 -25.32 -1.74
N SER A 445 -2.70 -25.41 -2.07
CA SER A 445 -1.60 -25.04 -1.18
C SER A 445 -1.29 -23.55 -1.30
N TYR A 446 -0.99 -22.94 -0.16
CA TYR A 446 -0.58 -21.56 0.01
C TYR A 446 0.67 -21.53 0.89
N THR A 447 1.61 -20.65 0.57
CA THR A 447 2.75 -20.37 1.45
C THR A 447 2.38 -19.20 2.34
N LEU A 448 2.24 -19.44 3.64
CA LEU A 448 2.00 -18.38 4.62
C LEU A 448 3.33 -17.75 5.04
N THR A 449 3.47 -16.44 4.91
CA THR A 449 4.56 -15.67 5.51
C THR A 449 4.05 -14.89 6.70
N VAL A 450 4.68 -15.07 7.85
CA VAL A 450 4.41 -14.28 9.06
C VAL A 450 5.58 -13.36 9.37
N SER A 451 5.31 -12.10 9.69
CA SER A 451 6.30 -11.11 10.10
C SER A 451 5.80 -10.29 11.28
N ALA A 452 6.73 -9.88 12.15
CA ALA A 452 6.48 -8.99 13.26
C ALA A 452 7.72 -8.13 13.52
N GLU A 453 7.52 -6.94 14.08
CA GLU A 453 8.61 -6.03 14.43
C GLU A 453 9.56 -6.67 15.44
N ASN A 454 10.87 -6.58 15.21
CA ASN A 454 11.92 -7.23 16.01
C ASN A 454 11.84 -8.77 16.04
N TYR A 455 11.23 -9.38 15.01
CA TYR A 455 11.21 -10.83 14.84
C TYR A 455 11.62 -11.22 13.42
N ARG A 456 12.38 -12.32 13.31
CA ARG A 456 12.63 -12.98 12.03
C ARG A 456 11.33 -13.55 11.47
N SER A 457 11.02 -13.24 10.21
CA SER A 457 9.87 -13.81 9.52
C SER A 457 10.01 -15.31 9.33
N GLN A 458 8.88 -16.01 9.28
CA GLN A 458 8.81 -17.44 9.00
C GLN A 458 7.82 -17.71 7.88
N THR A 459 8.04 -18.82 7.19
CA THR A 459 7.13 -19.34 6.17
C THR A 459 6.68 -20.75 6.51
N GLU A 460 5.45 -21.10 6.15
CA GLU A 460 4.90 -22.45 6.29
C GLU A 460 3.89 -22.71 5.17
N ASP A 461 3.95 -23.89 4.55
CA ASP A 461 2.97 -24.31 3.55
C ASP A 461 1.70 -24.83 4.22
N VAL A 462 0.55 -24.33 3.79
CA VAL A 462 -0.76 -24.79 4.25
C VAL A 462 -1.60 -25.23 3.07
N THR A 463 -2.30 -26.34 3.22
CA THR A 463 -3.18 -26.88 2.18
C THR A 463 -4.63 -26.72 2.60
N VAL A 464 -5.40 -25.98 1.80
CA VAL A 464 -6.78 -25.59 2.10
C VAL A 464 -7.76 -26.48 1.35
N SER A 465 -8.60 -27.15 2.13
CA SER A 465 -9.67 -28.04 1.68
C SER A 465 -11.04 -27.38 1.89
N HIS A 466 -12.01 -27.70 1.03
CA HIS A 466 -13.32 -27.07 1.06
C HIS A 466 -14.10 -27.40 2.35
N GLY A 467 -14.59 -26.36 3.04
CA GLY A 467 -15.38 -26.48 4.26
C GLY A 467 -14.58 -26.73 5.54
N ASP A 468 -13.24 -26.86 5.43
CA ASP A 468 -12.38 -27.23 6.54
C ASP A 468 -11.64 -26.04 7.16
N ASN A 469 -11.24 -26.22 8.43
CA ASN A 469 -10.40 -25.28 9.16
C ASN A 469 -8.99 -25.84 9.30
N GLN A 470 -8.04 -25.23 8.61
CA GLN A 470 -6.62 -25.55 8.73
C GLN A 470 -6.02 -24.83 9.94
N THR A 471 -5.19 -25.53 10.71
CA THR A 471 -4.55 -24.96 11.91
C THR A 471 -3.04 -24.94 11.73
N VAL A 472 -2.45 -23.74 11.85
CA VAL A 472 -1.00 -23.52 11.72
C VAL A 472 -0.48 -22.83 12.98
N ALA A 473 0.77 -23.08 13.37
CA ALA A 473 1.40 -22.42 14.51
C ALA A 473 2.80 -21.93 14.13
N PHE A 474 3.09 -20.67 14.45
CA PHE A 474 4.38 -20.05 14.20
C PHE A 474 5.10 -19.73 15.51
N SER A 475 6.42 -19.90 15.50
CA SER A 475 7.28 -19.60 16.65
C SER A 475 8.45 -18.73 16.19
N LEU A 476 8.27 -17.41 16.29
CA LEU A 476 9.21 -16.43 15.75
C LEU A 476 10.39 -16.19 16.68
N GLU A 477 11.56 -16.03 16.08
CA GLU A 477 12.80 -15.71 16.79
C GLU A 477 12.92 -14.20 16.95
N TYR A 478 13.11 -13.74 18.20
CA TYR A 478 13.33 -12.34 18.50
C TYR A 478 14.75 -11.95 18.07
N VAL A 479 14.87 -10.79 17.43
CA VAL A 479 16.15 -10.21 16.99
C VAL A 479 16.24 -8.78 17.50
N GLU A 480 17.43 -8.34 17.92
CA GLU A 480 17.62 -6.97 18.39
C GLU A 480 17.61 -5.98 17.23
N CYS A 481 18.05 -6.44 16.05
CA CYS A 481 18.07 -5.66 14.82
C CYS A 481 18.03 -6.57 13.58
N LEU A 482 17.55 -6.01 12.46
CA LEU A 482 17.64 -6.62 11.13
C LEU A 482 18.55 -5.81 10.19
N GLN A 483 18.76 -4.53 10.50
CA GLN A 483 19.60 -3.58 9.79
C GLN A 483 20.19 -2.56 10.79
N ASP A 484 21.27 -1.89 10.42
CA ASP A 484 21.99 -0.94 11.30
C ASP A 484 21.09 0.16 11.88
N SER A 485 20.10 0.62 11.10
CA SER A 485 19.16 1.67 11.53
C SER A 485 18.17 1.23 12.62
N ASP A 486 18.05 -0.07 12.88
CA ASP A 486 17.20 -0.57 13.95
C ASP A 486 17.88 -0.47 15.32
N CYS A 487 19.21 -0.28 15.33
CA CYS A 487 19.98 -0.21 16.55
C CYS A 487 19.89 1.17 17.21
N PRO A 488 19.63 1.22 18.53
CA PRO A 488 19.53 2.48 19.24
C PRO A 488 20.89 3.18 19.26
N ASP A 489 20.91 4.40 18.74
CA ASP A 489 22.04 5.32 18.90
C ASP A 489 22.10 5.75 20.37
N ASP A 490 23.21 5.45 21.05
CA ASP A 490 23.45 5.88 22.42
C ASP A 490 23.75 7.40 22.51
N SER A 491 23.74 8.07 21.35
CA SER A 491 24.10 9.48 21.17
C SER A 491 25.53 9.77 21.62
N LEU A 492 26.40 8.74 21.62
CA LEU A 492 27.81 8.88 21.91
C LEU A 492 28.62 8.78 20.62
N TYR A 493 29.35 9.85 20.29
CA TYR A 493 30.20 9.89 19.11
C TYR A 493 31.32 8.83 19.18
N CYS A 494 31.89 8.60 20.36
CA CYS A 494 33.08 7.76 20.51
C CYS A 494 32.82 6.26 20.49
N THR A 495 31.58 5.82 20.70
CA THR A 495 31.22 4.40 20.60
C THR A 495 31.10 3.95 19.14
N GLY A 496 30.97 4.90 18.20
CA GLY A 496 30.87 4.63 16.76
C GLY A 496 29.41 4.55 16.31
N ALA A 497 29.19 4.44 15.00
CA ALA A 497 27.83 4.30 14.48
C ALA A 497 27.22 2.98 14.97
N PRO A 498 25.93 2.95 15.37
CA PRO A 498 25.25 1.70 15.71
C PRO A 498 25.24 0.79 14.48
N VAL A 499 25.59 -0.48 14.68
CA VAL A 499 25.62 -1.50 13.62
C VAL A 499 24.92 -2.76 14.09
N CYS A 500 24.19 -3.38 13.17
CA CYS A 500 23.59 -4.66 13.37
C CYS A 500 24.53 -5.75 12.87
N THR A 501 25.19 -6.44 13.80
CA THR A 501 26.08 -7.56 13.45
C THR A 501 25.52 -8.84 14.05
N ASP A 502 25.26 -9.84 13.21
CA ASP A 502 24.67 -11.12 13.61
C ASP A 502 23.39 -10.96 14.46
N GLU A 503 22.51 -10.02 14.08
CA GLU A 503 21.20 -9.75 14.71
C GLU A 503 21.27 -9.19 16.14
N VAL A 504 22.45 -8.75 16.55
CA VAL A 504 22.73 -8.08 17.82
C VAL A 504 23.15 -6.66 17.54
N CYS A 505 22.61 -5.72 18.32
CA CYS A 505 23.05 -4.34 18.22
C CYS A 505 24.42 -4.17 18.86
N GLY A 506 25.37 -3.72 18.04
CA GLY A 506 26.67 -3.28 18.47
C GLY A 506 26.94 -1.87 17.97
N PHE A 507 28.18 -1.45 18.15
CA PHE A 507 28.68 -0.23 17.56
C PHE A 507 29.87 -0.60 16.67
N ALA A 508 30.03 0.14 15.57
CA ALA A 508 31.20 0.03 14.73
C ALA A 508 32.47 0.37 15.54
N ALA A 509 33.64 0.16 14.94
CA ALA A 509 34.83 0.78 15.50
C ALA A 509 34.58 2.29 15.66
N GLY A 510 35.00 2.85 16.80
CA GLY A 510 34.90 4.28 17.07
C GLY A 510 35.48 5.09 15.89
N PRO A 511 34.99 6.31 15.65
CA PRO A 511 35.30 7.08 14.44
C PRO A 511 36.77 7.48 14.31
N CYS A 512 37.55 7.36 15.40
CA CYS A 512 38.92 7.82 15.46
C CYS A 512 39.94 6.78 14.97
N GLY A 513 40.92 7.25 14.21
CA GLY A 513 42.03 6.44 13.71
C GLY A 513 43.03 6.05 14.81
N ALA A 514 43.98 5.19 14.48
CA ALA A 514 45.08 4.86 15.38
C ALA A 514 45.90 6.13 15.69
N GLY A 515 46.07 6.47 16.98
CA GLY A 515 46.79 7.67 17.45
C GLY A 515 45.89 8.83 17.90
N GLU A 516 44.58 8.74 17.66
CA GLU A 516 43.60 9.75 18.04
C GLU A 516 42.84 9.35 19.32
N ILE A 517 42.63 10.30 20.22
CA ILE A 517 41.74 10.20 21.38
C ILE A 517 40.39 10.77 20.98
N CYS A 518 39.33 10.02 21.20
CA CYS A 518 37.99 10.52 20.97
C CYS A 518 37.52 11.44 22.11
N ASP A 519 37.06 12.65 21.80
CA ASP A 519 36.44 13.58 22.75
C ASP A 519 34.92 13.63 22.57
N GLU A 520 34.24 12.90 23.44
CA GLU A 520 32.79 12.81 23.51
C GLU A 520 32.09 14.15 23.76
N GLY A 521 32.78 15.13 24.37
CA GLY A 521 32.18 16.44 24.66
C GLY A 521 32.11 17.36 23.44
N SER A 522 32.90 17.08 22.41
CA SER A 522 33.01 17.90 21.20
C SER A 522 32.65 17.16 19.91
N ASP A 523 32.33 15.87 19.98
CA ASP A 523 32.12 14.97 18.83
C ASP A 523 33.29 15.01 17.83
N GLU A 524 34.53 15.11 18.36
CA GLU A 524 35.75 15.23 17.54
C GLU A 524 36.85 14.25 18.00
N CYS A 525 37.64 13.77 17.06
CA CYS A 525 38.87 13.03 17.33
C CYS A 525 40.02 14.02 17.54
N ILE A 526 40.62 14.01 18.73
CA ILE A 526 41.74 14.87 19.10
C ILE A 526 43.03 14.07 19.20
N CYS A 527 44.14 14.58 18.66
CA CYS A 527 45.43 13.93 18.83
C CYS A 527 45.86 13.97 20.31
N ASP A 528 46.44 12.87 20.81
CA ASP A 528 47.11 12.90 22.12
C ASP A 528 48.37 13.77 22.04
N VAL A 529 48.22 15.05 22.34
CA VAL A 529 49.30 16.04 22.24
C VAL A 529 50.41 15.79 23.27
N GLU A 530 50.26 14.82 24.19
CA GLU A 530 51.27 14.52 25.21
C GLU A 530 52.30 13.47 24.78
N TRP A 531 52.11 12.75 23.66
CA TRP A 531 53.01 11.67 23.22
C TRP A 531 53.35 11.56 21.72
N ASP A 532 53.21 12.63 20.92
CA ASP A 532 53.74 12.65 19.54
C ASP A 532 55.29 12.73 19.52
N LEU A 533 55.93 11.57 19.64
CA LEU A 533 57.39 11.39 19.47
C LEU A 533 57.74 10.64 18.18
N ASP A 534 56.79 10.02 17.50
CA ASP A 534 56.99 9.27 16.25
C ASP A 534 56.41 9.93 14.98
N GLY A 535 55.67 11.04 15.10
CA GLY A 535 55.40 11.95 13.98
C GLY A 535 54.38 11.43 12.97
N ASP A 536 53.39 10.66 13.43
CA ASP A 536 52.30 10.17 12.58
C ASP A 536 51.05 11.08 12.59
N CYS A 537 50.97 12.02 13.54
CA CYS A 537 49.94 13.06 13.58
C CYS A 537 50.53 14.38 13.08
N ASP A 538 50.07 14.85 11.91
CA ASP A 538 50.45 16.14 11.34
C ASP A 538 49.83 17.28 12.17
N VAL A 539 50.38 17.57 13.35
CA VAL A 539 50.02 18.77 14.13
C VAL A 539 50.48 19.97 13.32
N ASP A 540 49.55 20.64 12.66
CA ASP A 540 49.90 21.78 11.84
C ASP A 540 50.57 22.87 12.70
N LYS A 541 51.35 23.72 12.03
CA LYS A 541 52.17 24.74 12.69
C LYS A 541 51.34 25.74 13.52
N TYR A 542 50.02 25.76 13.35
CA TYR A 542 49.11 26.67 14.03
C TYR A 542 48.89 26.25 15.48
N ASP A 543 48.72 24.96 15.76
CA ASP A 543 48.40 24.46 17.11
C ASP A 543 49.56 24.55 18.10
N SER A 544 50.81 24.42 17.64
CA SER A 544 52.01 24.72 18.45
C SER A 544 52.01 26.16 19.01
N SER A 545 51.39 27.09 18.28
CA SER A 545 51.31 28.51 18.66
C SER A 545 50.32 28.72 19.80
N ILE A 546 49.18 28.05 19.73
CA ILE A 546 48.09 28.15 20.72
C ILE A 546 48.52 27.52 22.04
N LEU A 547 49.20 26.37 22.00
CA LEU A 547 49.68 25.68 23.19
C LEU A 547 50.75 26.49 23.94
N LYS A 548 51.68 27.12 23.23
CA LYS A 548 52.67 28.06 23.81
C LYS A 548 52.00 29.30 24.41
N LEU A 549 50.89 29.77 23.82
CA LEU A 549 50.14 30.91 24.35
C LEU A 549 49.41 30.55 25.66
N ARG A 550 48.79 29.36 25.72
CA ARG A 550 48.14 28.84 26.94
C ARG A 550 49.14 28.70 28.10
N GLN A 551 50.27 28.04 27.87
CA GLN A 551 51.32 27.87 28.89
C GLN A 551 51.90 29.21 29.38
N LYS A 552 52.01 30.20 28.48
CA LYS A 552 52.44 31.56 28.83
C LYS A 552 51.40 32.28 29.70
N ASN A 553 50.12 32.11 29.40
CA ASN A 553 49.03 32.71 30.17
C ASN A 553 48.91 32.09 31.56
N GLU A 554 49.01 30.78 31.69
CA GLU A 554 49.01 30.08 32.99
C GLU A 554 50.19 30.47 33.86
N LYS A 555 51.40 30.55 33.29
CA LYS A 555 52.59 31.03 34.00
C LYS A 555 52.44 32.47 34.48
N THR A 556 51.73 33.30 33.71
CA THR A 556 51.43 34.69 34.09
C THR A 556 50.40 34.76 35.21
N ALA A 557 49.34 33.93 35.13
CA ALA A 557 48.31 33.82 36.16
C ALA A 557 48.90 33.36 37.50
N LEU A 558 49.73 32.32 37.49
CA LEU A 558 50.42 31.80 38.69
C LEU A 558 51.37 32.84 39.29
N SER A 559 52.10 33.58 38.44
CA SER A 559 52.96 34.68 38.90
C SER A 559 52.17 35.83 39.54
N ASN A 560 50.95 36.10 39.09
CA ASN A 560 50.11 37.14 39.65
C ASN A 560 49.49 36.69 40.98
N LEU A 561 49.10 35.42 41.09
CA LEU A 561 48.63 34.82 42.34
C LEU A 561 49.70 34.93 43.44
N HIS A 562 50.94 34.50 43.16
CA HIS A 562 52.04 34.61 44.13
C HIS A 562 52.36 36.07 44.53
N LYS A 563 52.20 37.03 43.62
CA LYS A 563 52.37 38.46 43.96
C LYS A 563 51.26 38.96 44.87
N ALA A 564 50.02 38.53 44.65
CA ALA A 564 48.87 38.86 45.49
C ALA A 564 49.02 38.26 46.90
N GLU A 565 49.42 36.99 47.01
CA GLU A 565 49.68 36.34 48.30
C GLU A 565 50.82 37.02 49.08
N LYS A 566 51.89 37.41 48.39
CA LYS A 566 53.00 38.15 49.02
C LYS A 566 52.57 39.54 49.51
N ALA A 567 51.69 40.22 48.77
CA ALA A 567 51.13 41.51 49.17
C ALA A 567 50.19 41.35 50.39
N ALA A 568 49.37 40.29 50.40
CA ALA A 568 48.48 39.96 51.51
C ALA A 568 49.27 39.64 52.80
N MET A 569 50.35 38.86 52.72
CA MET A 569 51.23 38.61 53.86
C MET A 569 51.88 39.90 54.39
N LYS A 570 52.29 40.82 53.50
CA LYS A 570 52.88 42.10 53.90
C LYS A 570 51.86 43.03 54.55
N ALA A 571 50.59 42.97 54.14
CA ALA A 571 49.50 43.71 54.77
C ALA A 571 49.10 43.12 56.14
N ALA A 572 49.23 41.80 56.32
CA ALA A 572 48.97 41.12 57.59
C ALA A 572 50.06 41.38 58.65
N LEU A 573 51.30 41.62 58.23
CA LEU A 573 52.43 42.01 59.11
C LEU A 573 52.43 43.53 59.39
N GLY A 574 51.31 44.05 59.89
CA GLY A 574 51.04 45.47 60.11
C GLY A 574 52.23 46.28 60.66
N SER A 575 52.36 47.52 60.19
CA SER A 575 53.41 48.46 60.60
C SER A 575 53.47 48.58 62.12
N SER A 576 54.50 47.97 62.73
CA SER A 576 54.81 48.11 64.14
C SER A 576 55.23 49.55 64.44
N GLY A 577 54.29 50.33 64.89
CA GLY A 577 54.48 51.67 65.42
C GLY A 577 53.34 51.94 66.39
N ASP A 578 53.32 51.19 67.48
CA ASP A 578 52.80 51.55 68.80
C ASP A 578 52.90 50.31 69.70
N CYS A 579 54.00 50.23 70.45
CA CYS A 579 54.14 49.31 71.56
C CYS A 579 53.56 50.04 72.79
N ASP A 580 52.32 49.75 73.14
CA ASP A 580 51.66 50.30 74.32
C ASP A 580 52.21 49.71 75.62
N ALA A 581 52.27 50.55 76.65
CA ALA A 581 53.14 50.47 77.81
C ALA A 581 52.62 49.59 78.97
N GLU A 582 52.52 48.27 78.81
CA GLU A 582 52.16 47.42 79.97
C GLU A 582 52.91 46.09 80.12
N TRP A 583 53.93 45.81 79.30
CA TRP A 583 54.74 44.59 79.45
C TRP A 583 56.23 44.94 79.29
N ASP A 584 56.78 45.58 80.32
CA ASP A 584 58.22 45.74 80.54
C ASP A 584 58.61 44.81 81.68
N LEU A 585 59.29 43.69 81.38
CA LEU A 585 60.04 42.93 82.39
C LEU A 585 61.25 42.13 81.88
N ASP A 586 61.61 42.18 80.59
CA ASP A 586 62.97 41.90 80.12
C ASP A 586 63.24 42.51 78.74
N ASP A 587 64.35 43.22 78.66
CA ASP A 587 64.76 44.15 77.61
C ASP A 587 65.41 43.41 76.41
N ASP A 588 64.71 42.44 75.77
CA ASP A 588 65.23 41.67 74.63
C ASP A 588 64.26 41.49 73.44
N CYS A 589 63.75 42.60 72.89
CA CYS A 589 63.13 42.58 71.55
C CYS A 589 64.17 42.55 70.42
N ASP A 590 64.96 41.48 70.33
CA ASP A 590 65.66 41.08 69.10
C ASP A 590 64.97 39.81 68.58
N VAL A 591 64.20 39.93 67.49
CA VAL A 591 63.84 38.75 66.68
C VAL A 591 65.16 38.15 66.21
N ASP A 592 65.57 37.06 66.82
CA ASP A 592 66.91 36.54 66.65
C ASP A 592 67.18 36.18 65.17
N LYS A 593 68.44 36.26 64.77
CA LYS A 593 68.88 35.87 63.43
C LYS A 593 68.65 34.39 63.12
N ASP A 594 68.25 33.59 64.10
CA ASP A 594 68.10 32.15 63.97
C ASP A 594 66.69 31.76 63.51
N ASP A 595 65.66 32.56 63.82
CA ASP A 595 64.31 32.40 63.24
C ASP A 595 64.27 32.70 61.73
N SER A 596 65.03 33.70 61.26
CA SER A 596 65.16 33.97 59.81
C SER A 596 65.90 32.84 59.07
N LYS A 597 66.83 32.15 59.75
CA LYS A 597 67.51 30.97 59.18
C LYS A 597 66.59 29.75 59.15
N LEU A 598 65.79 29.53 60.19
CA LEU A 598 64.78 28.46 60.25
C LEU A 598 63.77 28.60 59.11
N LEU A 599 63.29 29.81 58.83
CA LEU A 599 62.35 30.05 57.73
C LEU A 599 62.98 29.78 56.34
N LYS A 600 64.23 30.20 56.14
CA LYS A 600 64.98 29.94 54.89
C LYS A 600 65.31 28.46 54.70
N LEU A 601 65.60 27.73 55.78
CA LEU A 601 65.82 26.28 55.78
C LEU A 601 64.52 25.55 55.38
N ARG A 602 63.38 25.97 55.93
CA ARG A 602 62.08 25.39 55.60
C ARG A 602 61.69 25.62 54.13
N GLN A 603 61.85 26.84 53.62
CA GLN A 603 61.59 27.16 52.21
C GLN A 603 62.52 26.39 51.26
N LYS A 604 63.79 26.16 51.66
CA LYS A 604 64.72 25.34 50.89
C LYS A 604 64.34 23.86 50.91
N GLY A 605 63.83 23.37 52.04
CA GLY A 605 63.27 22.01 52.18
C GLY A 605 62.08 21.78 51.27
N GLU A 606 61.09 22.67 51.31
CA GLU A 606 59.88 22.62 50.46
C GLU A 606 60.24 22.65 48.96
N LYS A 607 61.16 23.52 48.56
CA LYS A 607 61.64 23.60 47.17
C LYS A 607 62.43 22.37 46.71
N THR A 608 63.07 21.67 47.64
CA THR A 608 63.81 20.43 47.34
C THR A 608 62.83 19.27 47.23
N ALA A 609 61.85 19.19 48.13
CA ALA A 609 60.77 18.19 48.09
C ALA A 609 59.95 18.28 46.80
N ASP A 610 59.61 19.48 46.34
CA ASP A 610 58.88 19.68 45.06
C ASP A 610 59.71 19.24 43.85
N LYS A 611 61.04 19.48 43.87
CA LYS A 611 61.92 19.00 42.80
C LYS A 611 62.04 17.49 42.79
N GLU A 612 62.07 16.84 43.95
CA GLU A 612 62.09 15.38 44.02
C GLU A 612 60.75 14.77 43.62
N ARG A 613 59.61 15.39 43.97
CA ARG A 613 58.28 14.97 43.51
C ARG A 613 58.18 15.01 41.98
N HIS A 614 58.58 16.11 41.35
CA HIS A 614 58.59 16.22 39.89
C HIS A 614 59.59 15.26 39.22
N LYS A 615 60.72 14.96 39.88
CA LYS A 615 61.66 13.96 39.37
C LYS A 615 61.06 12.56 39.45
N ALA A 616 60.38 12.22 40.53
CA ALA A 616 59.71 10.94 40.73
C ALA A 616 58.54 10.74 39.75
N GLU A 617 57.72 11.76 39.51
CA GLU A 617 56.69 11.72 38.46
C GLU A 617 57.29 11.47 37.09
N LYS A 618 58.39 12.16 36.76
CA LYS A 618 59.09 11.98 35.48
C LYS A 618 59.72 10.60 35.32
N GLU A 619 60.19 9.98 36.40
CA GLU A 619 60.72 8.60 36.40
C GLU A 619 59.59 7.57 36.32
N ALA A 620 58.44 7.81 36.97
CA ALA A 620 57.25 6.95 36.87
C ALA A 620 56.66 6.96 35.46
N LEU A 621 56.56 8.13 34.81
CA LEU A 621 56.13 8.29 33.42
C LEU A 621 57.08 7.58 32.43
N LYS A 622 58.39 7.57 32.71
CA LYS A 622 59.38 6.80 31.93
C LYS A 622 59.28 5.29 32.13
N ALA A 623 58.84 4.83 33.30
CA ALA A 623 58.63 3.42 33.57
C ALA A 623 57.34 2.87 32.95
N ALA A 624 56.34 3.73 32.73
CA ALA A 624 55.07 3.39 32.10
C ALA A 624 55.11 3.39 30.55
N SER A 625 56.21 3.84 29.94
CA SER A 625 56.37 4.01 28.49
C SER A 625 57.40 3.05 27.85
N VAL A 626 57.71 1.93 28.51
CA VAL A 626 58.44 0.80 27.91
C VAL A 626 57.39 -0.29 27.57
N PRO A 627 57.34 -0.78 26.32
CA PRO A 627 56.28 -1.69 25.85
C PRO A 627 56.22 -3.03 26.58
#